data_AF-A0A2N6KIH0-F1
#
_entry.id   AF-A0A2N6KIH0-F1
#
_cell.length_a   1.000
_cell.length_b   1.000
_cell.length_c   1.000
_cell.angle_alpha   90.00
_cell.angle_beta   90.00
_cell.angle_gamma   90.00
#
_symmetry.space_group_name_H-M   'P 1'
#
loop_
_entity.id
_entity.type
_entity.pdbx_description
1 polymer ?
#
loop_
_entity_poly.entity_id
_entity_poly.type
_entity_poly.pdbx_seq_one_letter_code
_entity_poly.pdbx_strand_id
1 'polypeptide(L)' 'MSTQDKARALMVRHYQLIKNRQQSMLERTGEELGLPGEVSHYWNPTQGKIDPNARMTYDRSNAAMS' A
#
# COMPACT_ATOMS: atom_id res chain seq x y z
N MET A 1 -1.50 -13.12 -23.49
CA MET A 1 -0.87 -12.27 -22.46
C MET A 1 0.59 -12.64 -22.36
N SER A 2 1.49 -11.71 -22.65
CA SER A 2 2.95 -11.97 -22.63
C SER A 2 3.46 -12.11 -21.20
N THR A 3 4.69 -12.61 -21.03
CA THR A 3 5.39 -12.64 -19.74
C THR A 3 5.60 -11.24 -19.16
N GLN A 4 5.84 -10.25 -20.03
CA GLN A 4 5.98 -8.84 -19.64
C GLN A 4 4.65 -8.27 -19.11
N ASP A 5 3.53 -8.59 -19.76
CA ASP A 5 2.21 -8.16 -19.29
C ASP A 5 1.87 -8.74 -17.92
N LYS A 6 2.22 -10.02 -17.71
CA LYS A 6 2.11 -10.67 -16.39
C LYS A 6 2.96 -9.96 -15.34
N ALA A 7 4.21 -9.66 -15.65
CA ALA A 7 5.10 -8.96 -14.72
C ALA A 7 4.57 -7.57 -14.35
N ARG A 8 4.07 -6.82 -15.35
CA ARG A 8 3.46 -5.51 -15.14
C ARG A 8 2.21 -5.61 -14.25
N ALA A 9 1.32 -6.57 -14.53
CA ALA A 9 0.12 -6.78 -13.73
C ALA A 9 0.44 -7.11 -12.26
N LEU A 10 1.47 -7.95 -12.02
CA LEU A 10 1.92 -8.27 -10.67
C LEU A 10 2.47 -7.04 -9.94
N MET A 11 3.27 -6.21 -10.60
CA MET A 11 3.80 -4.98 -9.99
C MET A 11 2.70 -3.97 -9.66
N VAL A 12 1.74 -3.75 -10.56
CA VAL A 12 0.61 -2.85 -10.31
C VAL A 12 -0.27 -3.36 -9.16
N ARG A 13 -0.57 -4.67 -9.14
CA ARG A 13 -1.31 -5.28 -8.04
C ARG A 13 -0.59 -5.11 -6.70
N HIS A 14 0.72 -5.35 -6.67
CA HIS A 14 1.53 -5.18 -5.46
C HIS A 14 1.53 -3.72 -4.96
N TYR A 15 1.64 -2.76 -5.87
CA TYR A 15 1.52 -1.34 -5.56
C TYR A 15 0.18 -1.00 -4.90
N GLN A 16 -0.93 -1.48 -5.49
CA GLN A 16 -2.27 -1.26 -4.96
C GLN A 16 -2.46 -1.90 -3.58
N LEU A 17 -1.90 -3.09 -3.35
CA LEU A 17 -1.98 -3.75 -2.04
C LEU A 17 -1.31 -2.94 -0.93
N ILE A 18 -0.10 -2.41 -1.19
CA ILE A 18 0.62 -1.58 -0.23
C ILE A 18 -0.16 -0.29 0.05
N LYS A 19 -0.63 0.39 -1.01
CA LYS A 19 -1.45 1.60 -0.89
C LYS A 19 -2.70 1.34 -0.04
N ASN A 20 -3.50 0.34 -0.40
CA ASN A 20 -4.74 0.04 0.30
C ASN A 20 -4.48 -0.29 1.77
N ARG A 21 -3.43 -1.06 2.08
CA ARG A 21 -3.08 -1.37 3.47
C ARG A 21 -2.68 -0.13 4.26
N GLN A 22 -1.87 0.76 3.68
CA GLN A 22 -1.51 2.03 4.30
C GLN A 22 -2.78 2.86 4.60
N GLN A 23 -3.65 3.01 3.61
CA GLN A 23 -4.87 3.80 3.73
C GLN A 23 -5.83 3.25 4.78
N SER A 24 -6.06 1.93 4.81
CA SER A 24 -6.91 1.30 5.84
C SER A 24 -6.33 1.39 7.25
N MET A 25 -5.01 1.34 7.41
CA MET A 25 -4.36 1.55 8.72
C MET A 25 -4.53 3.00 9.17
N LEU A 26 -4.30 3.95 8.28
CA LEU A 26 -4.46 5.38 8.54
C LEU A 26 -5.91 5.75 8.84
N GLU A 27 -6.87 5.14 8.14
CA GLU A 27 -8.31 5.34 8.40
C GLU A 27 -8.67 4.99 9.83
N ARG A 28 -8.31 3.77 10.26
CA ARG A 28 -8.58 3.30 11.62
C ARG A 28 -7.95 4.17 12.68
N THR A 29 -6.67 4.53 12.53
CA THR A 29 -5.99 5.42 13.48
C THR A 29 -6.56 6.83 13.45
N GLY A 30 -7.00 7.32 12.28
CA GLY A 30 -7.70 8.58 12.13
C GLY A 30 -9.02 8.60 12.90
N GLU A 31 -9.82 7.54 12.79
CA GLU A 31 -11.06 7.41 13.58
C GLU A 31 -10.80 7.41 15.09
N GLU A 32 -9.78 6.69 15.56
CA GLU A 32 -9.38 6.68 16.98
C GLU A 32 -9.00 8.07 17.51
N LEU A 33 -8.43 8.92 16.65
CA LEU A 33 -8.01 10.29 16.98
C LEU A 33 -9.08 11.35 16.71
N GLY A 34 -10.26 10.97 16.24
CA GLY A 34 -11.33 11.92 15.87
C GLY A 34 -11.06 12.70 14.59
N LEU A 35 -10.23 12.17 13.68
CA LEU A 35 -9.89 12.71 12.36
C LEU A 35 -10.44 11.80 11.23
N PRO A 36 -11.77 11.69 11.07
CA PRO A 36 -12.37 10.76 10.11
C PRO A 36 -12.15 11.20 8.66
N GLY A 37 -11.96 10.23 7.76
CA GLY A 37 -12.06 10.39 6.31
C GLY A 37 -10.85 11.05 5.60
N GLU A 38 -10.27 12.13 6.15
CA GLU A 38 -9.18 12.85 5.46
C GLU A 38 -7.86 12.08 5.48
N VAL A 39 -7.57 11.40 6.59
CA VAL A 39 -6.28 10.73 6.82
C VAL A 39 -6.10 9.49 5.95
N SER A 40 -7.20 8.78 5.65
CA SER A 40 -7.17 7.56 4.82
C SER A 40 -6.81 7.85 3.36
N HIS A 41 -7.01 9.08 2.90
CA HIS A 41 -6.75 9.46 1.51
C HIS A 41 -5.29 9.86 1.28
N TYR A 42 -4.50 10.00 2.35
CA TYR A 42 -3.09 10.33 2.25
C TYR A 42 -2.31 9.28 1.45
N TRP A 43 -1.67 9.75 0.38
CA TRP A 43 -0.76 8.96 -0.44
C TRP A 43 0.27 9.87 -1.10
N ASN A 44 1.56 9.66 -0.80
CA ASN A 44 2.65 10.50 -1.31
C ASN A 44 3.83 9.65 -1.84
N PRO A 45 3.73 9.10 -3.07
CA PRO A 45 4.79 8.30 -3.66
C PRO A 45 5.90 9.16 -4.27
N THR A 46 7.16 8.88 -3.94
CA THR A 46 8.31 9.59 -4.52
C THR A 46 8.53 9.16 -5.97
N GLN A 47 8.38 10.09 -6.91
CA GLN A 47 8.54 9.83 -8.36
C GLN A 47 7.62 8.69 -8.86
N GLY A 48 6.42 8.56 -8.30
CA GLY A 48 5.49 7.48 -8.62
C GLY A 48 5.88 6.10 -8.08
N LYS A 49 7.03 5.98 -7.40
CA LYS A 49 7.45 4.76 -6.70
C LYS A 49 6.92 4.77 -5.28
N ILE A 50 6.69 3.57 -4.75
CA ILE A 50 6.32 3.38 -3.35
C ILE A 50 7.48 3.90 -2.49
N ASP A 51 7.15 4.69 -1.47
CA ASP A 51 8.12 5.10 -0.46
C ASP A 51 8.79 3.86 0.19
N PRO A 52 10.12 3.84 0.39
CA PRO A 52 10.81 2.69 0.95
C PRO A 52 10.27 2.26 2.32
N ASN A 53 9.89 3.20 3.19
CA ASN A 53 9.32 2.89 4.49
C ASN A 53 7.91 2.30 4.34
N ALA A 54 7.07 2.89 3.47
CA ALA A 54 5.75 2.33 3.18
C ALA A 54 5.86 0.89 2.66
N ARG A 55 6.86 0.60 1.82
CA ARG A 55 7.15 -0.76 1.38
C ARG A 55 7.57 -1.66 2.53
N MET A 56 8.53 -1.26 3.37
CA MET A 56 8.97 -2.10 4.49
C MET A 56 7.85 -2.39 5.50
N THR A 57 6.95 -1.44 5.76
CA THR A 57 5.92 -1.56 6.79
C THR A 57 4.62 -2.20 6.29
N TYR A 58 4.21 -1.91 5.06
CA TYR A 58 2.90 -2.33 4.53
C TYR A 58 2.99 -3.41 3.44
N ASP A 59 4.19 -3.81 3.02
CA ASP A 59 4.34 -5.02 2.21
C ASP A 59 3.98 -6.27 3.03
N ARG A 60 3.70 -7.37 2.33
CA ARG A 60 3.46 -8.67 2.95
C ARG A 60 4.65 -9.06 3.83
N SER A 61 4.39 -9.48 5.06
CA SER A 61 5.44 -10.09 5.87
C SER A 61 5.79 -11.46 5.28
N ASN A 62 7.07 -11.84 5.38
CA ASN A 62 7.51 -13.20 5.00
C ASN A 62 6.93 -14.28 5.93
N ALA A 63 6.30 -13.89 7.05
CA ALA A 63 5.74 -14.80 8.05
C ALA A 63 4.40 -15.44 7.63
N ALA A 64 3.72 -14.92 6.60
CA ALA A 64 2.44 -15.47 6.13
C ALA A 64 2.59 -16.59 5.07
N MET A 65 3.81 -17.07 4.80
CA MET A 65 4.07 -18.21 3.93
C MET A 65 4.20 -19.48 4.78
N SER A 66 3.07 -20.01 5.26
CA SER A 66 2.96 -21.37 5.80
C SER A 66 1.96 -22.17 4.97
#